data_AF-A0A963JHM0-F1
#
_entry.id   AF-A0A963JHM0-F1
#
_cell.length_a   1.000
_cell.length_b   1.000
_cell.length_c   1.000
_cell.angle_alpha   90.00
_cell.angle_beta   90.00
_cell.angle_gamma   90.00
#
_symmetry.space_group_name_H-M   'P 1'
#
loop_
_entity.id
_entity.type
_entity.pdbx_description
1 polymer ?
#
loop_
_entity_poly.entity_id
_entity_poly.type
_entity_poly.pdbx_seq_one_letter_code
_entity_poly.pdbx_strand_id
1 'polypeptide(L)'
;MGRHRPGEVRDAIVHVLEGRNAGATVHEIREQVSALIGSVPQSSVRSYLQLNTPALFARTDRGQYTLAGFEAPAASVNPGRCEPAARRVIGDATLVLADCIAWLDDQPANSVHAVVTDPPYGMVEYSDDELDKLRRGRGGVWRIPPSFDGARRSPLPRFTVLTPADLAALERFFLSWGRSLLRVLVPGANVVVASNPLLSHIASGALARAGLERRGELVRLVMTMRGGDRPKAAHVEFSGVSVMPRSMWEPWLLFRKPLEGRVQDNLRRWGTGGFRRISEDRPFGDVIESAPTRASERRLAKHPSLKPQAFLRRVVRGVLPLGTGHVLDPFAGSGSTLAAAQAVGYSSIGVERDPSYFDLAIEAIPKLAALRLPDLEGLDERPPSARTVTAAGS
;
A
#
# COMPACT_ATOMS: atom_id res chain seq x y z
N MET A 1 -18.82 10.47 -42.23
CA MET A 1 -18.00 9.61 -41.34
C MET A 1 -16.72 10.38 -41.03
N GLY A 2 -16.61 10.97 -39.84
CA GLY A 2 -15.47 11.82 -39.48
C GLY A 2 -14.19 11.00 -39.35
N ARG A 3 -13.08 11.51 -39.88
CA ARG A 3 -11.78 10.86 -39.78
C ARG A 3 -11.23 11.15 -38.38
N HIS A 4 -11.16 10.12 -37.53
CA HIS A 4 -10.58 10.20 -36.18
C HIS A 4 -9.15 10.74 -36.23
N ARG A 5 -8.75 11.50 -35.19
CA ARG A 5 -7.40 12.06 -35.10
C ARG A 5 -6.36 10.93 -34.99
N PRO A 6 -5.13 11.12 -35.49
CA PRO A 6 -4.06 10.15 -35.31
C PRO A 6 -3.86 9.83 -33.81
N GLY A 7 -3.89 8.54 -33.45
CA GLY A 7 -3.75 8.08 -32.06
C GLY A 7 -5.04 8.05 -31.22
N GLU A 8 -6.13 8.71 -31.64
CA GLU A 8 -7.38 8.78 -30.84
C GLU A 8 -8.02 7.40 -30.62
N VAL A 9 -8.01 6.55 -31.64
CA VAL A 9 -8.48 5.16 -31.53
C VAL A 9 -7.56 4.34 -30.63
N ARG A 10 -6.24 4.55 -30.68
CA ARG A 10 -5.27 3.86 -29.81
C ARG A 10 -5.51 4.22 -28.36
N ASP A 11 -5.64 5.51 -28.06
CA ASP A 11 -5.79 6.01 -26.69
C ASP A 11 -7.13 5.56 -26.10
N ALA A 12 -8.19 5.50 -26.91
CA ALA A 12 -9.46 4.90 -26.51
C ALA A 12 -9.36 3.38 -26.25
N ILE A 13 -8.61 2.63 -27.07
CA ILE A 13 -8.36 1.20 -26.82
C ILE A 13 -7.59 1.01 -25.51
N VAL A 14 -6.57 1.84 -25.26
CA VAL A 14 -5.82 1.83 -24.00
C VAL A 14 -6.76 2.08 -22.83
N HIS A 15 -7.60 3.11 -22.89
CA HIS A 15 -8.56 3.44 -21.84
C HIS A 15 -9.55 2.30 -21.54
N VAL A 16 -10.04 1.61 -22.57
CA VAL A 16 -10.95 0.45 -22.42
C VAL A 16 -10.25 -0.74 -21.73
N LEU A 17 -8.95 -0.92 -21.99
CA LEU A 17 -8.16 -1.99 -21.40
C LEU A 17 -7.57 -1.62 -20.03
N GLU A 18 -7.49 -0.33 -19.67
CA GLU A 18 -6.94 0.24 -18.40
C GLU A 18 -7.70 -0.16 -17.11
N GLY A 19 -8.58 -1.15 -17.15
CA GLY A 19 -9.26 -1.72 -15.98
C GLY A 19 -9.68 -3.18 -16.15
N ARG A 20 -9.17 -3.88 -17.17
CA ARG A 20 -9.56 -5.26 -17.50
C ARG A 20 -8.34 -6.19 -17.50
N ASN A 21 -7.91 -6.61 -16.32
CA ASN A 21 -6.76 -7.51 -16.16
C ASN A 21 -6.97 -8.88 -16.84
N ALA A 22 -8.22 -9.34 -17.00
CA ALA A 22 -8.55 -10.55 -17.75
C ALA A 22 -8.52 -10.37 -19.29
N GLY A 23 -8.25 -9.15 -19.77
CA GLY A 23 -8.33 -8.79 -21.19
C GLY A 23 -9.77 -8.55 -21.67
N ALA A 24 -9.90 -8.15 -22.93
CA ALA A 24 -11.19 -7.99 -23.62
C ALA A 24 -11.12 -8.53 -25.05
N THR A 25 -12.24 -9.02 -25.56
CA THR A 25 -12.34 -9.45 -26.96
C THR A 25 -12.33 -8.26 -27.91
N VAL A 26 -11.93 -8.46 -29.16
CA VAL A 26 -11.99 -7.41 -30.21
C VAL A 26 -13.39 -6.81 -30.35
N HIS A 27 -14.44 -7.61 -30.12
CA HIS A 27 -15.82 -7.14 -30.19
C HIS A 27 -16.14 -6.16 -29.06
N GLU A 28 -15.83 -6.51 -27.81
CA GLU A 28 -16.04 -5.66 -26.64
C GLU A 28 -15.21 -4.37 -26.71
N ILE A 29 -13.95 -4.47 -27.15
CA ILE A 29 -13.09 -3.31 -27.35
C ILE A 29 -13.73 -2.37 -28.37
N ARG A 30 -14.22 -2.90 -29.49
CA ARG A 30 -14.87 -2.09 -30.53
C ARG A 30 -16.13 -1.40 -30.02
N GLU A 31 -16.99 -2.12 -29.29
CA GLU A 31 -18.22 -1.52 -28.75
C GLU A 31 -17.91 -0.36 -27.79
N GLN A 32 -16.99 -0.57 -26.85
CA GLN A 32 -16.67 0.45 -25.85
C GLN A 32 -15.88 1.62 -26.44
N VAL A 33 -14.94 1.35 -27.34
CA VAL A 33 -14.27 2.42 -28.10
C VAL A 33 -15.30 3.21 -28.92
N SER A 34 -16.27 2.54 -29.55
CA SER A 34 -17.31 3.22 -30.32
C SER A 34 -18.25 4.05 -29.43
N ALA A 35 -18.47 3.62 -28.20
CA ALA A 35 -19.23 4.39 -27.21
C ALA A 35 -18.47 5.65 -26.73
N LEU A 36 -17.13 5.60 -26.69
CA LEU A 36 -16.29 6.70 -26.21
C LEU A 36 -16.02 7.77 -27.27
N ILE A 37 -15.70 7.37 -28.50
CA ILE A 37 -15.24 8.29 -29.55
C ILE A 37 -16.15 8.27 -30.81
N GLY A 38 -17.30 7.62 -30.72
CA GLY A 38 -18.22 7.44 -31.85
C GLY A 38 -17.82 6.26 -32.75
N SER A 39 -18.59 5.99 -33.80
CA SER A 39 -18.43 4.78 -34.64
C SER A 39 -17.00 4.56 -35.14
N VAL A 40 -16.42 3.39 -34.82
CA VAL A 40 -15.09 2.95 -35.27
C VAL A 40 -15.18 1.64 -36.06
N PRO A 41 -14.59 1.56 -37.26
CA PRO A 41 -14.50 0.30 -38.01
C PRO A 41 -13.73 -0.78 -37.26
N GLN A 42 -14.20 -2.02 -37.33
CA GLN A 42 -13.53 -3.16 -36.69
C GLN A 42 -12.11 -3.39 -37.22
N SER A 43 -11.85 -3.06 -38.48
CA SER A 43 -10.53 -3.13 -39.10
C SER A 43 -9.53 -2.16 -38.44
N SER A 44 -9.97 -0.97 -38.05
CA SER A 44 -9.13 0.03 -37.37
C SER A 44 -8.69 -0.44 -35.99
N VAL A 45 -9.61 -1.02 -35.22
CA VAL A 45 -9.29 -1.60 -33.89
C VAL A 45 -8.29 -2.75 -34.03
N ARG A 46 -8.53 -3.67 -34.98
CA ARG A 46 -7.60 -4.79 -35.25
C ARG A 46 -6.21 -4.31 -35.68
N SER A 47 -6.15 -3.28 -36.52
CA SER A 47 -4.88 -2.70 -36.99
C SER A 47 -4.01 -2.14 -35.84
N TYR A 48 -4.61 -1.44 -34.86
CA TYR A 48 -3.87 -0.97 -33.69
C TYR A 48 -3.44 -2.10 -32.76
N LEU A 49 -4.29 -3.11 -32.57
CA LEU A 49 -4.01 -4.27 -31.73
C LEU A 49 -2.91 -5.18 -32.31
N GLN A 50 -2.74 -5.23 -33.63
CA GLN A 50 -1.86 -6.23 -34.29
C GLN A 50 -0.68 -5.64 -35.07
N LEU A 51 -0.79 -4.43 -35.62
CA LEU A 51 0.16 -3.93 -36.63
C LEU A 51 0.82 -2.61 -36.22
N ASN A 52 0.04 -1.62 -35.74
CA ASN A 52 0.57 -0.26 -35.54
C ASN A 52 1.22 -0.06 -34.16
N THR A 53 0.83 -0.86 -33.16
CA THR A 53 1.29 -0.72 -31.77
C THR A 53 1.49 -2.08 -31.09
N PRO A 54 2.29 -2.99 -31.67
CA PRO A 54 2.45 -4.37 -31.17
C PRO A 54 3.09 -4.46 -29.78
N ALA A 55 3.80 -3.41 -29.33
CA ALA A 55 4.41 -3.35 -28.01
C ALA A 55 3.48 -2.83 -26.91
N LEU A 56 2.29 -2.31 -27.25
CA LEU A 56 1.33 -1.74 -26.29
C LEU A 56 0.22 -2.71 -25.91
N PHE A 57 -0.08 -3.68 -26.77
CA PHE A 57 -1.16 -4.63 -26.57
C PHE A 57 -0.62 -6.06 -26.65
N ALA A 58 -1.00 -6.89 -25.69
CA ALA A 58 -0.63 -8.29 -25.62
C ALA A 58 -1.87 -9.17 -25.87
N ARG A 59 -1.69 -10.29 -26.55
CA ARG A 59 -2.76 -11.26 -26.80
C ARG A 59 -2.65 -12.39 -25.77
N THR A 60 -3.65 -12.53 -24.90
CA THR A 60 -3.62 -13.48 -23.78
C THR A 60 -4.23 -14.85 -24.12
N ASP A 61 -5.24 -14.91 -25.00
CA ASP A 61 -5.88 -16.15 -25.48
C ASP A 61 -6.52 -15.96 -26.88
N ARG A 62 -7.35 -16.90 -27.37
CA ARG A 62 -8.07 -16.86 -28.66
C ARG A 62 -8.96 -15.60 -28.81
N GLY A 63 -8.35 -14.50 -29.22
CA GLY A 63 -9.03 -13.26 -29.61
C GLY A 63 -9.22 -12.24 -28.49
N GLN A 64 -8.58 -12.45 -27.33
CA GLN A 64 -8.55 -11.50 -26.21
C GLN A 64 -7.24 -10.70 -26.19
N TYR A 65 -7.34 -9.42 -25.83
CA TYR A 65 -6.23 -8.48 -25.76
C TYR A 65 -6.20 -7.79 -24.40
N THR A 66 -4.99 -7.57 -23.89
CA THR A 66 -4.67 -6.78 -22.69
C THR A 66 -3.60 -5.75 -23.01
N LEU A 67 -3.26 -4.88 -22.06
CA LEU A 67 -2.10 -3.99 -22.17
C LEU A 67 -0.81 -4.78 -21.93
N ALA A 68 0.18 -4.60 -22.82
CA ALA A 68 1.49 -5.23 -22.67
C ALA A 68 2.15 -4.79 -21.36
N GLY A 69 2.73 -5.75 -20.62
CA GLY A 69 3.25 -5.53 -19.26
C GLY A 69 2.23 -5.77 -18.12
N PHE A 70 0.97 -6.06 -18.46
CA PHE A 70 -0.06 -6.59 -17.55
C PHE A 70 -0.42 -8.04 -17.90
N GLU A 71 0.46 -8.75 -18.61
CA GLU A 71 0.30 -10.17 -18.88
C GLU A 71 0.32 -10.91 -17.54
N ALA A 72 -0.84 -11.44 -17.13
CA ALA A 72 -0.86 -12.46 -16.10
C ALA A 72 0.02 -13.62 -16.58
N PRO A 73 0.94 -14.15 -15.74
CA PRO A 73 1.73 -15.31 -16.13
C PRO A 73 0.78 -16.43 -16.59
N ALA A 74 1.11 -17.07 -17.70
CA ALA A 74 0.31 -18.14 -18.28
C ALA A 74 0.26 -19.35 -17.33
N ALA A 75 -0.72 -19.35 -16.42
CA ALA A 75 -1.20 -20.51 -15.70
C ALA A 75 -2.66 -20.25 -15.28
N SER A 76 -3.58 -20.96 -15.95
CA SER A 76 -4.95 -21.30 -15.55
C SER A 76 -5.47 -20.68 -14.24
N VAL A 77 -6.37 -19.71 -14.34
CA VAL A 77 -7.32 -19.44 -13.25
C VAL A 77 -8.70 -19.33 -13.85
N ASN A 78 -9.49 -20.40 -13.67
CA ASN A 78 -10.94 -20.34 -13.73
C ASN A 78 -11.43 -19.12 -12.91
N PRO A 79 -12.56 -18.49 -13.22
CA PRO A 79 -13.16 -17.43 -12.40
C PRO A 79 -13.74 -17.95 -11.06
N GLY A 80 -13.15 -19.01 -10.50
CA GLY A 80 -13.37 -19.48 -9.14
C GLY A 80 -12.49 -18.72 -8.16
N ARG A 81 -13.01 -18.52 -6.96
CA ARG A 81 -12.38 -17.83 -5.83
C ARG A 81 -10.88 -18.14 -5.72
N CYS A 82 -10.06 -17.10 -5.55
CA CYS A 82 -8.64 -17.26 -5.30
C CYS A 82 -8.45 -17.70 -3.85
N GLU A 83 -8.36 -19.01 -3.61
CA GLU A 83 -7.99 -19.49 -2.28
C GLU A 83 -6.55 -19.04 -1.96
N PRO A 84 -6.31 -18.49 -0.76
CA PRO A 84 -4.98 -18.04 -0.38
C PRO A 84 -4.03 -19.23 -0.31
N ALA A 85 -2.79 -19.03 -0.76
CA ALA A 85 -1.77 -20.08 -0.76
C ALA A 85 -1.47 -20.60 0.65
N ALA A 86 -1.58 -19.74 1.66
CA ALA A 86 -1.52 -20.11 3.07
C ALA A 86 -2.27 -19.10 3.95
N ARG A 87 -2.75 -19.57 5.10
CA ARG A 87 -3.33 -18.75 6.17
C ARG A 87 -2.79 -19.19 7.53
N ARG A 88 -2.47 -18.23 8.39
CA ARG A 88 -2.02 -18.44 9.78
C ARG A 88 -2.75 -17.50 10.73
N VAL A 89 -3.12 -18.01 11.90
CA VAL A 89 -3.70 -17.22 12.99
C VAL A 89 -2.65 -17.13 14.10
N ILE A 90 -2.37 -15.91 14.55
CA ILE A 90 -1.32 -15.58 15.52
C ILE A 90 -1.94 -14.63 16.54
N GLY A 91 -2.39 -15.16 17.68
CA GLY A 91 -3.21 -14.38 18.61
C GLY A 91 -4.48 -13.86 17.92
N ASP A 92 -4.68 -12.53 17.95
CA ASP A 92 -5.82 -11.86 17.31
C ASP A 92 -5.53 -11.44 15.84
N ALA A 93 -4.35 -11.79 15.32
CA ALA A 93 -3.95 -11.49 13.94
C ALA A 93 -4.18 -12.68 13.01
N THR A 94 -4.72 -12.43 11.82
CA THR A 94 -4.74 -13.38 10.71
C THR A 94 -3.73 -12.93 9.65
N LEU A 95 -2.75 -13.76 9.31
CA LEU A 95 -1.80 -13.52 8.24
C LEU A 95 -2.13 -14.42 7.04
N VAL A 96 -2.14 -13.83 5.85
CA VAL A 96 -2.52 -14.49 4.58
C VAL A 96 -1.40 -14.34 3.56
N LEU A 97 -0.99 -15.45 2.95
CA LEU A 97 -0.05 -15.47 1.84
C LEU A 97 -0.82 -15.34 0.52
N ALA A 98 -0.84 -14.14 -0.07
CA ALA A 98 -1.58 -13.83 -1.28
C ALA A 98 -1.11 -12.52 -1.95
N ASP A 99 -1.52 -12.31 -3.20
CA ASP A 99 -1.52 -10.96 -3.78
C ASP A 99 -2.61 -10.10 -3.12
N CYS A 100 -2.25 -8.86 -2.79
CA CYS A 100 -3.13 -7.99 -2.02
C CYS A 100 -4.40 -7.57 -2.77
N ILE A 101 -4.32 -7.31 -4.08
CA ILE A 101 -5.48 -6.88 -4.88
C ILE A 101 -6.39 -8.10 -5.11
N ALA A 102 -5.82 -9.24 -5.49
CA ALA A 102 -6.59 -10.47 -5.65
C ALA A 102 -7.31 -10.87 -4.35
N TRP A 103 -6.63 -10.77 -3.20
CA TRP A 103 -7.25 -11.03 -1.90
C TRP A 103 -8.36 -10.04 -1.60
N LEU A 104 -8.12 -8.73 -1.81
CA LEU A 104 -9.12 -7.68 -1.60
C LEU A 104 -10.36 -7.90 -2.45
N ASP A 105 -10.22 -8.29 -3.71
CA ASP A 105 -11.33 -8.52 -4.64
C ASP A 105 -12.24 -9.69 -4.21
N ASP A 106 -11.70 -10.68 -3.49
CA ASP A 106 -12.47 -11.82 -2.95
C ASP A 106 -13.16 -11.49 -1.60
N GLN A 107 -12.81 -10.38 -0.94
CA GLN A 107 -13.41 -10.06 0.36
C GLN A 107 -14.83 -9.49 0.25
N PRO A 108 -15.69 -9.67 1.26
CA PRO A 108 -16.98 -9.01 1.34
C PRO A 108 -16.83 -7.48 1.38
N ALA A 109 -17.78 -6.77 0.77
CA ALA A 109 -17.86 -5.32 0.93
C ALA A 109 -18.11 -4.95 2.41
N ASN A 110 -17.61 -3.79 2.84
CA ASN A 110 -17.80 -3.27 4.21
C ASN A 110 -17.38 -4.27 5.32
N SER A 111 -16.22 -4.90 5.18
CA SER A 111 -15.63 -5.86 6.14
C SER A 111 -14.42 -5.33 6.90
N VAL A 112 -13.78 -4.25 6.43
CA VAL A 112 -12.53 -3.69 6.99
C VAL A 112 -12.79 -2.35 7.68
N HIS A 113 -12.31 -2.18 8.91
CA HIS A 113 -12.64 -1.02 9.76
C HIS A 113 -11.55 0.06 9.75
N ALA A 114 -10.31 -0.33 9.52
CA ALA A 114 -9.19 0.58 9.32
C ALA A 114 -8.07 -0.09 8.53
N VAL A 115 -7.21 0.73 7.92
CA VAL A 115 -6.00 0.29 7.22
C VAL A 115 -4.82 1.07 7.75
N VAL A 116 -3.74 0.38 8.09
CA VAL A 116 -2.44 0.97 8.42
C VAL A 116 -1.39 0.15 7.68
N THR A 117 -0.62 0.76 6.78
CA THR A 117 0.24 -0.02 5.90
C THR A 117 1.42 0.76 5.33
N ASP A 118 2.46 0.04 4.90
CA ASP A 118 3.68 0.56 4.26
C ASP A 118 3.87 -0.12 2.89
N PRO A 119 3.29 0.43 1.81
CA PRO A 119 3.34 -0.18 0.50
C PRO A 119 4.74 -0.09 -0.14
N PRO A 120 5.05 -0.99 -1.10
CA PRO A 120 6.28 -0.90 -1.88
C PRO A 120 6.22 0.28 -2.86
N TYR A 121 7.16 1.21 -2.75
CA TYR A 121 7.28 2.37 -3.66
C TYR A 121 8.24 2.18 -4.83
N GLY A 122 9.02 1.10 -4.83
CA GLY A 122 9.89 0.71 -5.93
C GLY A 122 9.41 -0.58 -6.55
N MET A 123 8.46 -0.53 -7.48
CA MET A 123 7.93 -1.75 -8.11
C MET A 123 9.03 -2.57 -8.80
N VAL A 124 10.11 -1.92 -9.24
CA VAL A 124 11.31 -2.60 -9.74
C VAL A 124 12.08 -3.27 -8.60
N GLU A 125 12.32 -2.57 -7.49
CA GLU A 125 13.10 -3.04 -6.32
C GLU A 125 12.48 -4.24 -5.59
N TYR A 126 11.15 -4.35 -5.64
CA TYR A 126 10.38 -5.46 -5.08
C TYR A 126 9.90 -6.46 -6.14
N SER A 127 10.41 -6.37 -7.38
CA SER A 127 10.25 -7.45 -8.35
C SER A 127 10.98 -8.71 -7.86
N ASP A 128 10.49 -9.89 -8.26
CA ASP A 128 11.08 -11.16 -7.84
C ASP A 128 12.59 -11.21 -8.21
N ASP A 129 12.96 -10.64 -9.37
CA ASP A 129 14.35 -10.51 -9.84
C ASP A 129 15.23 -9.60 -8.95
N GLU A 130 14.71 -8.47 -8.46
CA GLU A 130 15.48 -7.54 -7.63
C GLU A 130 15.52 -7.97 -6.16
N LEU A 131 14.48 -8.65 -5.67
CA LEU A 131 14.49 -9.34 -4.36
C LEU A 131 15.52 -10.48 -4.34
N ASP A 132 15.62 -11.23 -5.44
CA ASP A 132 16.63 -12.28 -5.58
C ASP A 132 18.05 -11.71 -5.69
N LYS A 133 18.25 -10.59 -6.40
CA LYS A 133 19.54 -9.88 -6.43
C LYS A 133 19.93 -9.32 -5.05
N LEU A 134 18.97 -8.80 -4.29
CA LEU A 134 19.16 -8.37 -2.91
C LEU A 134 19.60 -9.54 -2.02
N ARG A 135 18.91 -10.70 -2.11
CA ARG A 135 19.25 -11.92 -1.36
C ARG A 135 20.64 -12.45 -1.69
N ARG A 136 21.05 -12.37 -2.96
CA ARG A 136 22.38 -12.79 -3.45
C ARG A 136 23.50 -11.79 -3.12
N GLY A 137 23.15 -10.57 -2.70
CA GLY A 137 24.12 -9.52 -2.33
C GLY A 137 24.99 -9.01 -3.48
N ARG A 138 24.61 -9.24 -4.74
CA ARG A 138 25.31 -8.78 -5.95
C ARG A 138 24.30 -8.29 -6.99
N GLY A 139 24.44 -7.02 -7.39
CA GLY A 139 23.59 -6.38 -8.40
C GLY A 139 22.24 -5.88 -7.87
N GLY A 140 21.55 -5.08 -8.68
CA GLY A 140 20.21 -4.54 -8.41
C GLY A 140 20.13 -3.01 -8.23
N VAL A 141 18.90 -2.47 -8.14
CA VAL A 141 18.60 -1.05 -7.89
C VAL A 141 19.05 -0.62 -6.48
N TRP A 142 19.19 -1.60 -5.58
CA TRP A 142 19.72 -1.50 -4.22
C TRP A 142 21.16 -0.97 -4.18
N ARG A 143 21.43 0.10 -3.43
CA ARG A 143 22.81 0.59 -3.24
C ARG A 143 23.63 -0.45 -2.45
N ILE A 144 24.72 -0.98 -3.01
CA ILE A 144 25.85 -1.49 -2.23
C ILE A 144 26.75 -0.28 -1.94
N PRO A 145 26.77 0.30 -0.73
CA PRO A 145 27.62 1.45 -0.43
C PRO A 145 29.08 0.96 -0.34
N PRO A 146 30.07 1.69 -0.89
CA PRO A 146 31.44 1.51 -0.45
C PRO A 146 31.54 1.79 1.06
N SER A 147 32.40 1.06 1.75
CA SER A 147 32.68 1.23 3.17
C SER A 147 33.33 2.58 3.47
N PHE A 148 32.47 3.59 3.66
CA PHE A 148 32.64 4.66 4.64
C PHE A 148 33.13 4.16 6.01
N ASP A 149 34.03 4.83 6.75
CA ASP A 149 34.02 4.89 8.24
C ASP A 149 33.96 3.59 9.10
N GLY A 150 34.12 2.39 8.56
CA GLY A 150 34.07 1.14 9.34
C GLY A 150 32.65 0.66 9.68
N ALA A 151 31.59 1.39 9.28
CA ALA A 151 30.20 1.02 9.49
C ALA A 151 29.56 0.44 8.21
N ARG A 152 29.18 -0.84 8.23
CA ARG A 152 28.49 -1.51 7.11
C ARG A 152 27.05 -1.00 7.00
N ARG A 153 26.80 -0.07 6.07
CA ARG A 153 25.48 0.54 5.82
C ARG A 153 24.56 -0.40 5.03
N SER A 154 23.28 -0.48 5.42
CA SER A 154 22.28 -1.32 4.74
C SER A 154 21.92 -0.78 3.34
N PRO A 155 21.61 -1.66 2.37
CA PRO A 155 21.12 -1.25 1.06
C PRO A 155 19.80 -0.46 1.17
N LEU A 156 19.69 0.61 0.41
CA LEU A 156 18.50 1.48 0.37
C LEU A 156 17.96 1.60 -1.06
N PRO A 157 16.63 1.64 -1.22
CA PRO A 157 15.97 1.89 -2.50
C PRO A 157 16.27 3.29 -3.08
N ARG A 158 16.38 3.40 -4.41
CA ARG A 158 16.67 4.64 -5.17
C ARG A 158 15.38 5.25 -5.74
N PHE A 159 14.64 5.96 -4.89
CA PHE A 159 13.47 6.73 -5.36
C PHE A 159 13.79 7.90 -6.29
N THR A 160 15.06 8.31 -6.42
CA THR A 160 15.51 9.44 -7.26
C THR A 160 15.88 9.05 -8.70
N VAL A 161 15.62 7.80 -9.11
CA VAL A 161 16.00 7.27 -10.45
C VAL A 161 14.77 6.69 -11.18
N LEU A 162 13.57 6.91 -10.65
CA LEU A 162 12.35 6.43 -11.29
C LEU A 162 12.10 7.16 -12.60
N THR A 163 11.85 6.39 -13.66
CA THR A 163 11.49 6.92 -14.97
C THR A 163 10.03 7.38 -14.98
N PRO A 164 9.60 8.22 -15.92
CA PRO A 164 8.19 8.56 -16.08
C PRO A 164 7.27 7.33 -16.21
N ALA A 165 7.76 6.25 -16.83
CA ALA A 165 7.01 4.99 -16.95
C ALA A 165 6.83 4.31 -15.59
N ASP A 166 7.85 4.31 -14.73
CA ASP A 166 7.76 3.77 -13.37
C ASP A 166 6.78 4.55 -12.51
N LEU A 167 6.81 5.89 -12.59
CA LEU A 167 5.87 6.76 -11.88
C LEU A 167 4.43 6.50 -12.32
N ALA A 168 4.19 6.34 -13.62
CA ALA A 168 2.87 6.02 -14.17
C ALA A 168 2.39 4.62 -13.75
N ALA A 169 3.28 3.63 -13.69
CA ALA A 169 2.94 2.29 -13.20
C ALA A 169 2.60 2.33 -11.70
N LEU A 170 3.28 3.16 -10.90
CA LEU A 170 3.04 3.30 -9.47
C LEU A 170 1.67 3.93 -9.24
N GLU A 171 1.35 4.94 -10.02
CA GLU A 171 0.03 5.59 -10.05
C GLU A 171 -1.08 4.60 -10.40
N ARG A 172 -0.90 3.77 -11.44
CA ARG A 172 -1.87 2.74 -11.83
C ARG A 172 -2.07 1.70 -10.72
N PHE A 173 -0.98 1.25 -10.09
CA PHE A 173 -1.04 0.32 -8.97
C PHE A 173 -1.87 0.87 -7.82
N PHE A 174 -1.57 2.08 -7.33
CA PHE A 174 -2.32 2.68 -6.22
C PHE A 174 -3.77 2.99 -6.57
N LEU A 175 -4.07 3.32 -7.84
CA LEU A 175 -5.44 3.52 -8.30
C LEU A 175 -6.22 2.19 -8.26
N SER A 176 -5.63 1.10 -8.77
CA SER A 176 -6.27 -0.21 -8.75
C SER A 176 -6.46 -0.72 -7.32
N TRP A 177 -5.41 -0.66 -6.50
CA TRP A 177 -5.47 -1.04 -5.10
C TRP A 177 -6.51 -0.21 -4.33
N GLY A 178 -6.55 1.11 -4.56
CA GLY A 178 -7.53 2.00 -3.94
C GLY A 178 -8.98 1.64 -4.28
N ARG A 179 -9.26 1.20 -5.51
CA ARG A 179 -10.60 0.76 -5.95
C ARG A 179 -11.03 -0.52 -5.25
N SER A 180 -10.18 -1.54 -5.22
CA SER A 180 -10.44 -2.78 -4.49
C SER A 180 -10.60 -2.52 -2.99
N LEU A 181 -9.78 -1.63 -2.44
CA LEU A 181 -9.83 -1.26 -1.03
C LEU A 181 -11.13 -0.51 -0.66
N LEU A 182 -11.57 0.46 -1.46
CA LEU A 182 -12.78 1.25 -1.19
C LEU A 182 -14.03 0.36 -1.00
N ARG A 183 -14.12 -0.73 -1.75
CA ARG A 183 -15.22 -1.69 -1.67
C ARG A 183 -15.28 -2.40 -0.33
N VAL A 184 -14.13 -2.85 0.19
CA VAL A 184 -14.06 -3.65 1.42
C VAL A 184 -14.12 -2.81 2.70
N LEU A 185 -13.75 -1.53 2.64
CA LEU A 185 -13.81 -0.64 3.80
C LEU A 185 -15.26 -0.40 4.24
N VAL A 186 -15.52 -0.31 5.54
CA VAL A 186 -16.78 0.25 6.05
C VAL A 186 -16.80 1.78 5.86
N PRO A 187 -17.96 2.41 5.67
CA PRO A 187 -18.09 3.87 5.68
C PRO A 187 -17.36 4.51 6.87
N GLY A 188 -16.62 5.60 6.63
CA GLY A 188 -15.84 6.27 7.67
C GLY A 188 -14.54 5.58 8.12
N ALA A 189 -14.18 4.41 7.58
CA ALA A 189 -12.92 3.74 7.90
C ALA A 189 -11.71 4.62 7.56
N ASN A 190 -10.75 4.70 8.47
CA ASN A 190 -9.48 5.41 8.25
C ASN A 190 -8.51 4.54 7.45
N VAL A 191 -7.79 5.15 6.53
CA VAL A 191 -6.74 4.51 5.74
C VAL A 191 -5.46 5.34 5.88
N VAL A 192 -4.44 4.74 6.49
CA VAL A 192 -3.15 5.40 6.77
C VAL A 192 -2.06 4.67 6.00
N VAL A 193 -1.42 5.37 5.07
CA VAL A 193 -0.45 4.77 4.13
C VAL A 193 0.90 5.46 4.30
N ALA A 194 1.90 4.74 4.79
CA ALA A 194 3.27 5.25 4.86
C ALA A 194 3.74 5.62 3.46
N SER A 195 4.53 6.67 3.34
CA SER A 195 5.05 7.15 2.07
C SER A 195 6.41 7.82 2.24
N ASN A 196 6.88 8.47 1.18
CA ASN A 196 8.06 9.30 1.22
C ASN A 196 7.78 10.65 0.53
N PRO A 197 8.47 11.74 0.91
CA PRO A 197 8.19 13.06 0.37
C PRO A 197 8.29 13.17 -1.16
N LEU A 198 9.04 12.29 -1.82
CA LEU A 198 9.23 12.33 -3.28
C LEU A 198 8.06 11.69 -4.03
N LEU A 199 7.40 10.67 -3.46
CA LEU A 199 6.37 9.87 -4.14
C LEU A 199 4.98 10.00 -3.50
N SER A 200 4.85 10.70 -2.38
CA SER A 200 3.60 10.88 -1.66
C SER A 200 2.50 11.48 -2.52
N HIS A 201 2.83 12.46 -3.38
CA HIS A 201 1.87 13.10 -4.27
C HIS A 201 1.25 12.15 -5.31
N ILE A 202 2.02 11.17 -5.81
CA ILE A 202 1.55 10.18 -6.80
C ILE A 202 0.56 9.21 -6.16
N ALA A 203 0.96 8.59 -5.04
CA ALA A 203 0.08 7.69 -4.31
C ALA A 203 -1.16 8.43 -3.79
N SER A 204 -0.98 9.64 -3.29
CA SER A 204 -2.08 10.46 -2.79
C SER A 204 -3.11 10.80 -3.88
N GLY A 205 -2.65 11.21 -5.07
CA GLY A 205 -3.52 11.51 -6.21
C GLY A 205 -4.27 10.28 -6.70
N ALA A 206 -3.59 9.14 -6.81
CA ALA A 206 -4.19 7.88 -7.22
C ALA A 206 -5.29 7.41 -6.26
N LEU A 207 -5.04 7.47 -4.95
CA LEU A 207 -6.01 7.07 -3.93
C LEU A 207 -7.22 8.00 -3.86
N ALA A 208 -7.02 9.31 -4.02
CA ALA A 208 -8.12 10.26 -4.11
C ALA A 208 -9.01 9.97 -5.33
N ARG A 209 -8.42 9.69 -6.51
CA ARG A 209 -9.18 9.31 -7.71
C ARG A 209 -9.84 7.93 -7.61
N ALA A 210 -9.35 7.06 -6.73
CA ALA A 210 -10.02 5.80 -6.43
C ALA A 210 -11.31 5.99 -5.62
N GLY A 211 -11.54 7.19 -5.06
CA GLY A 211 -12.76 7.56 -4.32
C GLY A 211 -12.57 7.70 -2.81
N LEU A 212 -11.33 7.58 -2.30
CA LEU A 212 -11.03 7.83 -0.89
C LEU A 212 -10.97 9.34 -0.60
N GLU A 213 -11.59 9.77 0.50
CA GLU A 213 -11.53 11.17 0.94
C GLU A 213 -10.14 11.48 1.53
N ARG A 214 -9.42 12.43 0.94
CA ARG A 214 -8.15 12.93 1.50
C ARG A 214 -8.41 13.70 2.79
N ARG A 215 -7.68 13.41 3.87
CA ARG A 215 -7.87 14.03 5.21
C ARG A 215 -6.61 14.65 5.83
N GLY A 216 -5.55 14.89 5.05
CA GLY A 216 -4.25 15.38 5.56
C GLY A 216 -3.25 14.25 5.78
N GLU A 217 -2.20 14.40 6.55
CA GLU A 217 -1.22 13.31 6.75
C GLU A 217 -0.72 13.27 8.17
N LEU A 218 -0.35 12.08 8.64
CA LEU A 218 0.43 11.96 9.86
C LEU A 218 1.90 12.19 9.49
N VAL A 219 2.54 13.13 10.17
CA VAL A 219 3.95 13.45 10.04
C VAL A 219 4.70 12.66 11.11
N ARG A 220 5.34 11.57 10.71
CA ARG A 220 6.27 10.86 11.58
C ARG A 220 7.59 11.64 11.60
N LEU A 221 7.90 12.31 12.70
CA LEU A 221 9.18 12.98 12.86
C LEU A 221 10.27 11.94 13.09
N VAL A 222 11.10 11.74 12.06
CA VAL A 222 12.21 10.79 12.09
C VAL A 222 13.29 11.26 11.12
N MET A 223 14.52 11.32 11.61
CA MET A 223 15.68 11.57 10.75
C MET A 223 16.18 10.23 10.22
N THR A 224 15.97 9.98 8.93
CA THR A 224 16.58 8.80 8.27
C THR A 224 17.82 9.24 7.53
N MET A 225 18.95 8.56 7.75
CA MET A 225 20.17 8.80 6.98
C MET A 225 20.03 8.19 5.58
N ARG A 226 19.15 8.74 4.74
CA ARG A 226 19.10 8.39 3.32
C ARG A 226 20.11 9.25 2.57
N GLY A 227 21.17 8.61 2.09
CA GLY A 227 22.40 9.28 1.69
C GLY A 227 22.32 10.15 0.43
N GLY A 228 23.26 11.10 0.35
CA GLY A 228 23.51 11.94 -0.82
C GLY A 228 22.91 13.34 -0.68
N ASP A 229 22.98 13.95 0.50
CA ASP A 229 22.77 15.39 0.64
C ASP A 229 23.89 16.16 -0.05
N ARG A 230 25.10 15.63 -0.19
CA ARG A 230 26.17 16.29 -0.94
C ARG A 230 26.19 15.94 -2.44
N PRO A 231 26.69 16.85 -3.30
CA PRO A 231 26.94 16.57 -4.71
C PRO A 231 27.84 15.34 -4.88
N LYS A 232 27.32 14.29 -5.53
CA LYS A 232 28.12 13.09 -5.83
C LYS A 232 29.26 13.47 -6.76
N ALA A 233 30.42 12.84 -6.56
CA ALA A 233 31.66 13.10 -7.30
C ALA A 233 32.28 14.52 -7.14
N ALA A 234 31.59 15.47 -6.51
CA ALA A 234 32.10 16.82 -6.26
C ALA A 234 31.88 17.29 -4.80
N HIS A 235 31.83 16.34 -3.86
CA HIS A 235 31.52 16.60 -2.44
C HIS A 235 32.63 17.34 -1.68
N VAL A 236 33.84 17.38 -2.23
CA VAL A 236 34.97 18.17 -1.69
C VAL A 236 34.91 19.60 -2.24
N GLU A 237 34.75 19.74 -3.56
CA GLU A 237 34.63 21.03 -4.26
C GLU A 237 33.44 21.85 -3.74
N PHE A 238 32.27 21.20 -3.59
CA PHE A 238 31.05 21.83 -3.10
C PHE A 238 30.69 21.39 -1.67
N SER A 239 31.65 21.47 -0.76
CA SER A 239 31.52 20.99 0.62
C SER A 239 30.40 21.68 1.43
N GLY A 240 30.06 22.92 1.09
CA GLY A 240 28.96 23.70 1.70
C GLY A 240 27.58 23.48 1.07
N VAL A 241 27.45 22.62 0.06
CA VAL A 241 26.19 22.44 -0.68
C VAL A 241 25.45 21.19 -0.22
N SER A 242 24.14 21.36 -0.02
CA SER A 242 23.18 20.27 0.07
C SER A 242 22.33 20.21 -1.20
N VAL A 243 22.38 19.12 -1.98
CA VAL A 243 21.59 18.92 -3.21
C VAL A 243 20.09 18.84 -2.95
N MET A 244 19.71 18.50 -1.73
CA MET A 244 18.32 18.54 -1.27
C MET A 244 18.30 18.81 0.24
N PRO A 245 17.20 19.38 0.78
CA PRO A 245 16.98 19.40 2.21
C PRO A 245 17.01 17.98 2.77
N ARG A 246 17.62 17.81 3.94
CA ARG A 246 17.63 16.52 4.62
C ARG A 246 16.20 16.17 5.06
N SER A 247 15.74 14.97 4.72
CA SER A 247 14.43 14.48 5.14
C SER A 247 14.44 14.19 6.64
N MET A 248 13.69 14.99 7.40
CA MET A 248 13.52 14.87 8.86
C MET A 248 12.15 14.31 9.25
N TRP A 249 11.39 13.81 8.28
CA TRP A 249 10.05 13.31 8.49
C TRP A 249 9.66 12.29 7.40
N GLU A 250 8.71 11.42 7.76
CA GLU A 250 8.09 10.44 6.86
C GLU A 250 6.57 10.73 6.78
N PRO A 251 6.02 11.02 5.59
CA PRO A 251 4.57 11.21 5.42
C PRO A 251 3.84 9.89 5.59
N TRP A 252 2.73 9.91 6.30
CA TRP A 252 1.73 8.86 6.32
C TRP A 252 0.41 9.44 5.83
N LEU A 253 0.09 9.18 4.57
CA LEU A 253 -1.07 9.72 3.90
C LEU A 253 -2.36 9.26 4.61
N LEU A 254 -3.17 10.21 5.07
CA LEU A 254 -4.43 9.94 5.74
C LEU A 254 -5.64 10.09 4.82
N PHE A 255 -6.38 9.00 4.67
CA PHE A 255 -7.61 8.94 3.91
C PHE A 255 -8.76 8.39 4.77
N ARG A 256 -9.98 8.57 4.27
CA ARG A 256 -11.17 7.98 4.85
C ARG A 256 -12.11 7.51 3.74
N LYS A 257 -12.76 6.36 3.91
CA LYS A 257 -13.92 6.03 3.08
C LYS A 257 -15.02 7.07 3.35
N PRO A 258 -15.71 7.62 2.33
CA PRO A 258 -16.82 8.54 2.54
C PRO A 258 -17.81 8.05 3.59
N LEU A 259 -18.33 8.98 4.38
CA LEU A 259 -19.31 8.69 5.42
C LEU A 259 -20.67 8.40 4.79
N GLU A 260 -21.44 7.53 5.44
CA GLU A 260 -22.89 7.46 5.22
C GLU A 260 -23.58 8.41 6.21
N GLY A 261 -24.04 9.58 5.77
CA GLY A 261 -24.67 10.56 6.66
C GLY A 261 -23.67 11.28 7.57
N ARG A 262 -24.00 11.43 8.87
CA ARG A 262 -23.15 12.18 9.82
C ARG A 262 -22.13 11.25 10.50
N VAL A 263 -21.06 11.83 11.06
CA VAL A 263 -20.01 11.07 11.78
C VAL A 263 -20.60 10.22 12.91
N GLN A 264 -21.52 10.78 13.70
CA GLN A 264 -22.19 10.06 14.79
C GLN A 264 -22.97 8.82 14.33
N ASP A 265 -23.51 8.82 13.11
CA ASP A 265 -24.27 7.70 12.57
C ASP A 265 -23.31 6.56 12.16
N ASN A 266 -22.15 6.93 11.61
CA ASN A 266 -21.08 5.98 11.29
C ASN A 266 -20.46 5.38 12.56
N LEU A 267 -20.24 6.19 13.59
CA LEU A 267 -19.73 5.70 14.87
C LEU A 267 -20.68 4.67 15.51
N ARG A 268 -22.00 4.92 15.45
CA ARG A 268 -23.00 3.98 15.99
C ARG A 268 -23.10 2.68 15.19
N ARG A 269 -23.05 2.77 13.85
CA ARG A 269 -23.27 1.62 12.97
C ARG A 269 -22.00 0.81 12.70
N TRP A 270 -20.89 1.51 12.45
CA TRP A 270 -19.65 0.94 11.95
C TRP A 270 -18.48 1.07 12.94
N GLY A 271 -18.61 1.90 13.98
CA GLY A 271 -17.52 2.18 14.92
C GLY A 271 -16.40 3.05 14.34
N THR A 272 -16.63 3.69 13.19
CA THR A 272 -15.63 4.43 12.39
C THR A 272 -16.07 5.88 12.15
N GLY A 273 -15.19 6.70 11.55
CA GLY A 273 -15.48 8.08 11.16
C GLY A 273 -14.58 9.14 11.79
N GLY A 274 -13.76 8.78 12.78
CA GLY A 274 -12.80 9.65 13.46
C GLY A 274 -11.59 8.90 14.02
N PHE A 275 -10.77 9.58 14.81
CA PHE A 275 -9.62 8.99 15.51
C PHE A 275 -9.88 8.86 17.01
N ARG A 276 -9.30 7.83 17.63
CA ARG A 276 -9.31 7.68 19.08
C ARG A 276 -8.48 8.79 19.71
N ARG A 277 -9.06 9.49 20.69
CA ARG A 277 -8.33 10.51 21.47
C ARG A 277 -7.19 9.85 22.26
N ILE A 278 -6.16 10.65 22.56
CA ILE A 278 -5.05 10.22 23.42
C ILE A 278 -5.54 10.21 24.87
N SER A 279 -6.27 11.25 25.27
CA SER A 279 -6.94 11.41 26.56
C SER A 279 -8.22 12.24 26.39
N GLU A 280 -8.95 12.50 27.47
CA GLU A 280 -10.16 13.34 27.42
C GLU A 280 -9.89 14.74 26.86
N ASP A 281 -8.80 15.36 27.31
CA ASP A 281 -8.36 16.70 26.92
C ASP A 281 -7.51 16.73 25.65
N ARG A 282 -6.84 15.62 25.29
CA ARG A 282 -5.91 15.58 24.17
C ARG A 282 -6.45 14.83 22.94
N PRO A 283 -6.76 15.52 21.83
CA PRO A 283 -7.12 14.87 20.57
C PRO A 283 -5.92 14.11 19.98
N PHE A 284 -6.20 13.27 18.99
CA PHE A 284 -5.14 12.63 18.20
C PHE A 284 -4.43 13.68 17.34
N GLY A 285 -3.11 13.80 17.48
CA GLY A 285 -2.30 14.74 16.72
C GLY A 285 -1.80 14.15 15.41
N ASP A 286 -1.61 15.00 14.40
CA ASP A 286 -1.05 14.64 13.11
C ASP A 286 0.49 14.59 13.12
N VAL A 287 1.16 15.27 14.05
CA VAL A 287 2.62 15.17 14.23
C VAL A 287 2.96 14.18 15.34
N ILE A 288 3.75 13.15 15.00
CA ILE A 288 4.15 12.09 15.93
C ILE A 288 5.68 11.97 15.95
N GLU A 289 6.27 12.26 17.10
CA GLU A 289 7.68 11.99 17.35
C GLU A 289 7.99 10.50 17.33
N SER A 290 9.05 10.11 16.61
CA SER A 290 9.42 8.71 16.45
C SER A 290 10.93 8.54 16.28
N ALA A 291 11.54 7.73 17.14
CA ALA A 291 12.88 7.24 16.88
C ALA A 291 12.90 6.33 15.63
N PRO A 292 14.05 6.22 14.93
CA PRO A 292 14.27 5.12 14.00
C PRO A 292 14.09 3.77 14.70
N THR A 293 13.73 2.73 13.94
CA THR A 293 13.53 1.38 14.49
C THR A 293 14.77 0.92 15.22
N ARG A 294 14.62 0.57 16.51
CA ARG A 294 15.75 0.27 17.38
C ARG A 294 16.42 -1.04 16.97
N ALA A 295 17.69 -1.20 17.31
CA ALA A 295 18.44 -2.43 17.00
C ALA A 295 17.81 -3.67 17.65
N SER A 296 17.21 -3.53 18.84
CA SER A 296 16.45 -4.59 19.51
C SER A 296 15.30 -5.10 18.66
N GLU A 297 14.50 -4.20 18.08
CA GLU A 297 13.37 -4.56 17.21
C GLU A 297 13.85 -5.22 15.91
N ARG A 298 14.90 -4.68 15.28
CA ARG A 298 15.48 -5.25 14.04
C ARG A 298 16.05 -6.66 14.23
N ARG A 299 16.47 -7.01 15.45
CA ARG A 299 16.89 -8.39 15.77
C ARG A 299 15.72 -9.36 15.81
N LEU A 300 14.52 -8.89 16.13
CA LEU A 300 13.31 -9.71 16.17
C LEU A 300 12.70 -9.93 14.79
N ALA A 301 12.83 -8.94 13.89
CA ALA A 301 12.38 -9.03 12.51
C ALA A 301 13.43 -8.45 11.56
N LYS A 302 14.10 -9.32 10.80
CA LYS A 302 15.16 -8.94 9.85
C LYS A 302 14.55 -8.44 8.54
N HIS A 303 13.82 -7.33 8.60
CA HIS A 303 13.20 -6.69 7.43
C HIS A 303 13.84 -5.32 7.14
N PRO A 304 14.14 -4.99 5.87
CA PRO A 304 14.85 -3.75 5.52
C PRO A 304 14.08 -2.47 5.90
N SER A 305 12.74 -2.50 5.83
CA SER A 305 11.87 -1.35 6.11
C SER A 305 11.04 -1.48 7.39
N LEU A 306 11.42 -2.35 8.33
CA LEU A 306 10.69 -2.56 9.60
C LEU A 306 10.34 -1.21 10.27
N LYS A 307 9.05 -0.96 10.55
CA LYS A 307 8.60 0.24 11.26
C LYS A 307 8.65 0.03 12.79
N PRO A 308 8.97 1.07 13.59
CA PRO A 308 9.07 0.93 15.04
C PRO A 308 7.71 0.71 15.69
N GLN A 309 7.67 -0.21 16.67
CA GLN A 309 6.46 -0.54 17.41
C GLN A 309 5.90 0.66 18.18
N ALA A 310 6.76 1.52 18.75
CA ALA A 310 6.29 2.69 19.50
C ALA A 310 5.45 3.67 18.65
N PHE A 311 5.82 3.82 17.38
CA PHE A 311 5.07 4.64 16.45
C PHE A 311 3.79 3.92 15.99
N LEU A 312 3.92 2.66 15.57
CA LEU A 312 2.79 1.90 15.05
C LEU A 312 1.68 1.70 16.08
N ARG A 313 1.99 1.42 17.35
CA ARG A 313 0.96 1.25 18.40
C ARG A 313 0.12 2.51 18.58
N ARG A 314 0.72 3.71 18.50
CA ARG A 314 -0.01 4.98 18.54
C ARG A 314 -0.96 5.12 17.34
N VAL A 315 -0.47 4.89 16.13
CA VAL A 315 -1.28 5.00 14.90
C VAL A 315 -2.39 3.96 14.88
N VAL A 316 -2.07 2.69 15.13
CA VAL A 316 -3.01 1.57 15.14
C VAL A 316 -4.10 1.77 16.19
N ARG A 317 -3.74 2.21 17.41
CA ARG A 317 -4.74 2.55 18.44
C ARG A 317 -5.68 3.67 17.97
N GLY A 318 -5.12 4.68 17.29
CA GLY A 318 -5.83 5.87 16.82
C GLY A 318 -6.87 5.58 15.74
N VAL A 319 -6.59 4.68 14.79
CA VAL A 319 -7.45 4.47 13.62
C VAL A 319 -8.80 3.80 13.93
N LEU A 320 -8.93 3.12 15.08
CA LEU A 320 -10.19 2.57 15.58
C LEU A 320 -10.70 3.40 16.79
N PRO A 321 -11.58 4.40 16.59
CA PRO A 321 -11.95 5.37 17.61
C PRO A 321 -12.64 4.75 18.84
N LEU A 322 -13.40 3.68 18.64
CA LEU A 322 -14.10 2.96 19.71
C LEU A 322 -13.36 1.69 20.17
N GLY A 323 -12.18 1.40 19.61
CA GLY A 323 -11.41 0.20 19.92
C GLY A 323 -12.03 -1.11 19.45
N THR A 324 -12.98 -1.05 18.50
CA THR A 324 -13.67 -2.20 17.92
C THR A 324 -13.45 -2.26 16.41
N GLY A 325 -13.46 -3.48 15.86
CA GLY A 325 -13.20 -3.73 14.43
C GLY A 325 -11.84 -4.37 14.17
N HIS A 326 -11.47 -4.45 12.90
CA HIS A 326 -10.22 -5.09 12.45
C HIS A 326 -9.37 -4.12 11.63
N VAL A 327 -8.06 -4.11 11.91
CA VAL A 327 -7.06 -3.36 11.15
C VAL A 327 -6.49 -4.23 10.04
N LEU A 328 -6.48 -3.71 8.81
CA LEU A 328 -5.88 -4.36 7.65
C LEU A 328 -4.50 -3.78 7.34
N ASP A 329 -3.53 -4.65 7.08
CA ASP A 329 -2.26 -4.32 6.44
C ASP A 329 -2.09 -5.19 5.17
N PRO A 330 -2.38 -4.65 3.97
CA PRO A 330 -2.27 -5.41 2.72
C PRO A 330 -0.82 -5.58 2.23
N PHE A 331 0.15 -5.01 2.95
CA PHE A 331 1.59 -5.09 2.66
C PHE A 331 2.33 -5.46 3.96
N ALA A 332 1.94 -6.60 4.54
CA ALA A 332 2.27 -6.92 5.92
C ALA A 332 3.78 -7.03 6.19
N GLY A 333 4.59 -7.39 5.20
CA GLY A 333 6.04 -7.54 5.33
C GLY A 333 6.37 -8.48 6.48
N SER A 334 7.18 -8.02 7.43
CA SER A 334 7.49 -8.75 8.67
C SER A 334 6.43 -8.65 9.78
N GLY A 335 5.23 -8.16 9.48
CA GLY A 335 4.08 -8.15 10.40
C GLY A 335 4.11 -7.08 11.50
N SER A 336 4.84 -5.96 11.32
CA SER A 336 4.95 -4.94 12.38
C SER A 336 3.63 -4.27 12.73
N THR A 337 2.74 -4.05 11.77
CA THR A 337 1.41 -3.49 12.02
C THR A 337 0.54 -4.47 12.80
N LEU A 338 0.58 -5.76 12.45
CA LEU A 338 -0.17 -6.82 13.12
C LEU A 338 0.31 -6.97 14.58
N ALA A 339 1.62 -6.90 14.80
CA ALA A 339 2.19 -6.90 16.14
C ALA A 339 1.72 -5.69 16.98
N ALA A 340 1.64 -4.51 16.37
CA ALA A 340 1.15 -3.31 17.03
C ALA A 340 -0.36 -3.43 17.36
N ALA A 341 -1.15 -3.99 16.45
CA ALA A 341 -2.57 -4.28 16.67
C ALA A 341 -2.76 -5.26 17.84
N GLN A 342 -2.03 -6.37 17.84
CA GLN A 342 -2.08 -7.35 18.93
C GLN A 342 -1.68 -6.73 20.27
N ALA A 343 -0.65 -5.88 20.30
CA ALA A 343 -0.20 -5.22 21.52
C ALA A 343 -1.25 -4.27 22.12
N VAL A 344 -2.03 -3.58 21.29
CA VAL A 344 -3.13 -2.69 21.75
C VAL A 344 -4.48 -3.41 21.87
N GLY A 345 -4.49 -4.74 21.70
CA GLY A 345 -5.68 -5.57 21.86
C GLY A 345 -6.65 -5.55 20.68
N TYR A 346 -6.20 -5.19 19.49
CA TYR A 346 -7.01 -5.13 18.29
C TYR A 346 -6.79 -6.35 17.41
N SER A 347 -7.88 -6.82 16.82
CA SER A 347 -7.83 -7.84 15.79
C SER A 347 -7.28 -7.25 14.49
N SER A 348 -6.53 -8.05 13.74
CA SER A 348 -5.90 -7.57 12.50
C SER A 348 -5.81 -8.62 11.42
N ILE A 349 -5.70 -8.16 10.17
CA ILE A 349 -5.49 -9.00 8.99
C ILE A 349 -4.26 -8.45 8.26
N GLY A 350 -3.31 -9.33 7.95
CA GLY A 350 -2.15 -9.02 7.13
C GLY A 350 -2.18 -9.83 5.84
N VAL A 351 -1.87 -9.19 4.72
CA VAL A 351 -1.63 -9.87 3.45
C VAL A 351 -0.17 -9.64 3.06
N GLU A 352 0.54 -10.72 2.74
CA GLU A 352 1.91 -10.68 2.26
C GLU A 352 2.03 -11.59 1.05
N ARG A 353 2.74 -11.16 0.01
CA ARG A 353 2.90 -11.93 -1.23
C ARG A 353 4.15 -12.81 -1.17
N ASP A 354 5.22 -12.36 -0.51
CA ASP A 354 6.49 -13.05 -0.42
C ASP A 354 6.46 -14.13 0.67
N PRO A 355 6.66 -15.42 0.34
CA PRO A 355 6.63 -16.50 1.33
C PRO A 355 7.69 -16.36 2.44
N SER A 356 8.86 -15.78 2.14
CA SER A 356 9.92 -15.59 3.14
C SER A 356 9.56 -14.50 4.15
N TYR A 357 8.92 -13.42 3.69
CA TYR A 357 8.41 -12.39 4.61
C TYR A 357 7.18 -12.86 5.38
N PHE A 358 6.31 -13.66 4.75
CA PHE A 358 5.22 -14.34 5.44
C PHE A 358 5.74 -15.21 6.60
N ASP A 359 6.72 -16.08 6.35
CA ASP A 359 7.33 -16.92 7.39
C ASP A 359 8.02 -16.09 8.48
N LEU A 360 8.74 -15.03 8.09
CA LEU A 360 9.35 -14.09 9.03
C LEU A 360 8.29 -13.42 9.92
N ALA A 361 7.15 -13.03 9.36
CA ALA A 361 6.07 -12.40 10.10
C ALA A 361 5.45 -13.35 11.13
N ILE A 362 5.30 -14.65 10.80
CA ILE A 362 4.82 -15.66 11.75
C ILE A 362 5.66 -15.65 13.03
N GLU A 363 6.99 -15.59 12.89
CA GLU A 363 7.90 -15.56 14.04
C GLU A 363 7.99 -14.20 14.72
N ALA A 364 7.93 -13.11 13.95
CA ALA A 364 8.20 -11.76 14.43
C ALA A 364 7.00 -11.14 15.16
N ILE A 365 5.77 -11.36 14.69
CA ILE A 365 4.54 -10.80 15.26
C ILE A 365 4.46 -11.00 16.79
N PRO A 366 4.56 -12.23 17.33
CA PRO A 366 4.43 -12.42 18.78
C PRO A 366 5.56 -11.77 19.57
N LYS A 367 6.79 -11.77 19.02
CA LYS A 367 7.98 -11.16 19.67
C LYS A 367 7.87 -9.64 19.72
N LEU A 368 7.43 -9.02 18.62
CA LEU A 368 7.23 -7.58 18.51
C LEU A 368 6.04 -7.10 19.38
N ALA A 369 4.96 -7.87 19.42
CA ALA A 369 3.80 -7.59 20.26
C ALA A 369 4.17 -7.60 21.75
N ALA A 370 5.03 -8.53 22.18
CA ALA A 370 5.49 -8.66 23.56
C ALA A 370 6.50 -7.58 24.02
N LEU A 371 6.94 -6.68 23.14
CA LEU A 371 7.87 -5.61 23.53
C LEU A 371 7.23 -4.68 24.56
N ARG A 372 7.96 -4.43 25.65
CA ARG A 372 7.63 -3.38 26.61
C ARG A 372 8.20 -2.05 26.13
N LEU A 373 7.33 -1.05 26.05
CA LEU A 373 7.65 0.30 25.59
C LEU A 373 7.24 1.27 26.70
N PRO A 374 8.19 1.67 27.58
CA PRO A 374 7.88 2.52 28.75
C PRO A 374 7.12 3.80 28.38
N ASP A 375 7.46 4.39 27.24
CA ASP A 375 6.84 5.63 26.73
C ASP A 375 5.37 5.45 26.27
N LEU A 376 4.80 4.24 26.37
CA LEU A 376 3.43 3.89 26.00
C LEU A 376 2.65 3.18 27.12
N GLU A 377 3.14 3.19 28.37
CA GLU A 377 2.39 2.62 29.50
C GLU A 377 0.98 3.23 29.58
N GLY A 378 -0.06 2.37 29.62
CA GLY A 378 -1.48 2.74 29.57
C GLY A 378 -2.11 2.81 28.16
N LEU A 379 -1.32 2.91 27.07
CA LEU A 379 -1.85 2.84 25.70
C LEU A 379 -2.05 1.39 25.21
N ASP A 380 -1.27 0.46 25.75
CA ASP A 380 -1.27 -0.97 25.45
C ASP A 380 -2.31 -1.76 26.28
N GLU A 381 -3.08 -1.08 27.12
CA GLU A 381 -4.17 -1.73 27.85
C GLU A 381 -5.29 -2.11 26.87
N ARG A 382 -5.60 -3.42 26.84
CA ARG A 382 -6.73 -3.94 26.09
C ARG A 382 -7.97 -3.13 26.49
N PRO A 383 -8.75 -2.58 25.54
CA PRO A 383 -9.99 -1.92 25.90
C PRO A 383 -10.85 -2.89 26.73
N PRO A 384 -11.50 -2.43 27.81
CA PRO A 384 -12.37 -3.28 28.60
C PRO A 384 -13.38 -3.94 27.66
N SER A 385 -13.54 -5.27 27.77
CA SER A 385 -14.48 -6.04 26.96
C SER A 385 -15.79 -5.28 26.92
N ALA A 386 -16.29 -4.95 25.73
CA ALA A 386 -17.48 -4.14 25.54
C ALA A 386 -18.55 -4.63 26.51
N ARG A 387 -18.83 -3.84 27.57
CA ARG A 387 -19.98 -4.10 28.43
C ARG A 387 -21.15 -4.13 27.47
N THR A 388 -21.82 -5.26 27.38
CA THR A 388 -23.10 -5.39 26.70
C THR A 388 -23.91 -4.21 27.18
N VAL A 389 -24.16 -3.23 26.31
CA VAL A 389 -25.14 -2.18 26.60
C VAL A 389 -26.46 -2.91 26.56
N THR A 390 -26.80 -3.56 27.67
CA THR A 390 -28.16 -3.95 27.96
C THR A 390 -28.95 -2.66 27.85
N ALA A 391 -29.82 -2.59 26.85
CA ALA A 391 -30.85 -1.57 26.77
C ALA A 391 -31.59 -1.58 28.12
N ALA A 392 -31.25 -0.64 28.99
CA ALA A 392 -32.05 -0.34 30.16
C ALA A 392 -33.26 0.42 29.62
N GLY A 393 -34.39 -0.28 29.57
CA GLY A 393 -35.66 0.28 29.20
C GLY A 393 -36.20 1.23 30.27
N SER A 394 -36.84 2.30 29.81
CA SER A 394 -38.15 2.81 30.21
C SER A 394 -38.42 4.08 29.42
#